data_AF-A0A2G5B753-F1
#
_entry.id   AF-A0A2G5B753-F1
#
_cell.length_a   1.000
_cell.length_b   1.000
_cell.length_c   1.000
_cell.angle_alpha   90.00
_cell.angle_beta   90.00
_cell.angle_gamma   90.00
#
_symmetry.space_group_name_H-M   'P 1'
#
loop_
_entity.id
_entity.type
_entity.pdbx_description
1 polymer ?
#
loop_
_entity_poly.entity_id
_entity_poly.type
_entity_poly.pdbx_seq_one_letter_code
_entity_poly.pdbx_strand_id
1 'polypeptide(L)'
;MPVSATADNILHKTIHDRYSSTRSSGERAILSLALQAFAEVQLRRQETTARVCELSMQIQCTESQMSRLQNRIFNHTSINAGALDKYSVADIRVLESLANILAGQERRLRATKEELNSAETRLSSIVSTWATSRF
;
A
#
# COMPACT_ATOMS: atom_id res chain seq x y z
N MET A 1 38.79 -30.74 3.35
CA MET A 1 39.54 -29.58 3.84
C MET A 1 39.51 -29.63 5.36
N PRO A 2 40.65 -29.59 6.07
CA PRO A 2 40.60 -29.62 7.53
C PRO A 2 39.91 -28.33 8.00
N VAL A 3 38.98 -28.45 8.94
CA VAL A 3 38.25 -27.32 9.51
C VAL A 3 39.27 -26.43 10.21
N SER A 4 39.69 -25.36 9.54
CA SER A 4 40.54 -24.33 10.13
C SER A 4 39.89 -23.86 11.42
N ALA A 5 40.61 -23.96 12.54
CA ALA A 5 40.11 -23.48 13.82
C ALA A 5 39.76 -21.99 13.67
N THR A 6 38.49 -21.65 13.85
CA THR A 6 38.04 -20.25 13.87
C THR A 6 38.62 -19.54 15.09
N ALA A 7 38.83 -18.22 14.99
CA ALA A 7 39.35 -17.42 16.10
C ALA A 7 38.56 -17.65 17.41
N ASP A 8 37.24 -17.82 17.31
CA ASP A 8 36.35 -18.15 18.43
C ASP A 8 36.68 -19.49 19.08
N ASN A 9 36.97 -20.53 18.28
CA ASN A 9 37.34 -21.85 18.80
C ASN A 9 38.72 -21.84 19.46
N ILE A 10 39.65 -21.05 18.93
CA ILE A 10 40.97 -20.84 19.53
C ILE A 10 40.81 -20.11 20.86
N LEU A 11 40.05 -19.02 20.89
CA LEU A 11 39.78 -18.25 22.12
C LEU A 11 39.14 -19.12 23.21
N HIS A 12 38.08 -19.86 22.87
CA HIS A 12 37.39 -20.76 23.80
C HIS A 12 38.34 -21.81 24.37
N LYS A 13 39.14 -22.46 23.51
CA LYS A 13 40.14 -23.43 23.93
C LYS A 13 41.17 -22.81 24.89
N THR A 14 41.64 -21.60 24.57
CA THR A 14 42.64 -20.90 25.40
C THR A 14 42.09 -20.53 26.77
N ILE A 15 40.83 -20.06 26.85
CA ILE A 15 40.13 -19.75 28.11
C ILE A 15 39.90 -21.03 28.91
N HIS A 16 39.49 -22.12 28.26
CA HIS A 16 39.25 -23.40 28.91
C HIS A 16 40.53 -24.05 29.45
N ASP A 17 41.61 -24.03 28.68
CA ASP A 17 42.92 -24.53 29.09
C ASP A 17 43.43 -23.73 30.31
N ARG A 18 43.28 -22.40 30.27
CA ARG A 18 43.64 -21.51 31.38
C ARG A 18 42.81 -21.82 32.63
N TYR A 19 41.48 -21.93 32.49
CA TYR A 19 40.56 -22.28 33.59
C TYR A 19 40.94 -23.58 34.31
N SER A 20 41.38 -24.57 33.53
CA SER A 20 41.78 -25.89 34.03
C SER A 20 43.10 -25.82 34.82
N SER A 21 44.02 -24.94 34.40
CA SER A 21 45.34 -24.78 35.02
C SER A 21 45.40 -23.77 36.18
N THR A 22 44.42 -22.86 36.28
CA THR A 22 44.41 -21.77 37.28
C THR A 22 44.08 -22.28 38.69
N ARG A 23 44.92 -21.91 39.67
CA ARG A 23 44.70 -22.18 41.11
C ARG A 23 44.10 -21.00 41.89
N SER A 24 44.09 -19.80 41.30
CA SER A 24 43.46 -18.61 41.89
C SER A 24 41.93 -18.71 41.77
N SER A 25 41.23 -18.63 42.91
CA SER A 25 39.75 -18.70 42.94
C SER A 25 39.10 -17.54 42.17
N GLY A 26 39.66 -16.33 42.28
CA GLY A 26 39.16 -15.14 41.58
C GLY A 26 39.34 -15.24 40.06
N GLU A 27 40.50 -15.70 39.60
CA GLU A 27 40.75 -15.88 38.16
C GLU A 27 39.90 -17.03 37.59
N ARG A 28 39.69 -18.11 38.36
CA ARG A 28 38.74 -19.17 37.98
C ARG A 28 37.30 -18.67 37.84
N ALA A 29 36.84 -17.81 38.74
CA ALA A 29 35.49 -17.24 38.65
C ALA A 29 35.32 -16.41 37.37
N ILE A 30 36.31 -15.58 37.03
CA ILE A 30 36.30 -14.76 35.80
C ILE A 30 36.31 -15.65 34.54
N LEU A 31 37.17 -16.67 34.50
CA LEU A 31 37.25 -17.59 33.37
C LEU A 31 35.98 -18.45 33.22
N SER A 32 35.33 -18.83 34.33
CA SER A 32 34.03 -19.49 34.30
C SER A 32 32.94 -18.62 33.68
N LEU A 33 32.89 -17.34 34.07
CA LEU A 33 31.97 -16.36 33.48
C LEU A 33 32.25 -16.16 31.99
N ALA A 34 33.52 -16.15 31.58
CA ALA A 34 33.91 -16.05 30.17
C ALA A 34 33.45 -17.27 29.35
N LEU A 35 33.56 -18.49 29.89
CA LEU A 35 33.06 -19.71 29.24
C LEU A 35 31.53 -19.70 29.11
N GLN A 36 30.83 -19.24 30.16
CA GLN A 36 29.37 -19.13 30.14
C GLN A 36 28.91 -18.07 29.12
N ALA A 37 29.55 -16.90 29.10
CA ALA A 37 29.28 -15.86 28.12
C ALA A 37 29.55 -16.32 26.68
N PHE A 38 30.62 -17.09 26.47
CA PHE A 38 30.91 -17.68 25.16
C PHE A 38 29.79 -18.63 24.70
N ALA A 39 29.32 -19.52 25.59
CA ALA A 39 28.22 -20.43 25.28
C ALA A 39 26.93 -19.68 24.93
N GLU A 40 26.59 -18.63 25.68
CA GLU A 40 25.42 -17.77 25.42
C GLU A 40 25.52 -17.05 24.06
N VAL A 41 26.71 -16.54 23.73
CA VAL A 41 26.97 -15.89 22.42
C VAL A 41 26.81 -16.88 21.27
N GLN A 42 27.29 -18.12 21.42
CA GLN A 42 27.12 -19.13 20.37
C GLN A 42 25.65 -19.53 20.19
N LEU A 43 24.89 -19.67 21.28
CA LEU A 43 23.46 -19.94 21.22
C LEU A 43 22.72 -18.82 20.48
N ARG A 44 22.92 -17.56 20.87
CA ARG A 44 22.31 -16.39 20.20
C ARG A 44 22.73 -16.28 18.73
N ARG A 45 23.97 -16.64 18.40
CA ARG A 45 24.44 -16.67 17.00
C ARG A 45 23.68 -17.73 16.19
N GLN A 46 23.43 -18.91 16.75
CA GLN A 46 22.63 -19.95 16.07
C GLN A 46 21.18 -19.50 15.87
N GLU A 47 20.55 -18.93 16.89
CA GLU A 47 19.19 -18.39 16.79
C GLU A 47 19.07 -17.27 15.76
N THR A 48 20.01 -16.32 15.76
CA THR A 48 20.01 -15.21 14.81
C THR A 48 20.29 -15.66 13.38
N THR A 49 21.21 -16.61 13.17
CA THR A 49 21.48 -17.16 11.83
C THR A 49 20.27 -17.93 11.28
N ALA A 50 19.58 -18.70 12.12
CA ALA A 50 18.32 -19.35 11.74
C ALA A 50 17.25 -18.31 11.36
N ARG A 51 17.10 -17.25 12.15
CA ARG A 51 16.14 -16.17 11.88
C ARG A 51 16.45 -15.42 10.59
N VAL A 52 17.73 -15.15 10.31
CA VAL A 52 18.15 -14.54 9.04
C VAL A 52 17.79 -15.43 7.86
N CYS A 53 18.04 -16.74 7.96
CA CYS A 53 17.68 -17.69 6.90
C CYS A 53 16.17 -17.71 6.62
N GLU A 54 15.36 -17.75 7.68
CA GLU A 54 13.89 -17.68 7.58
C GLU A 54 13.43 -16.39 6.89
N LEU A 55 13.96 -15.24 7.32
CA LEU A 55 13.62 -13.94 6.72
C LEU A 55 14.04 -13.86 5.25
N SER A 56 15.20 -14.39 4.89
CA SER A 56 15.64 -14.46 3.49
C SER A 56 14.69 -15.29 2.63
N MET A 57 14.18 -16.42 3.13
CA MET A 57 13.18 -17.22 2.41
C MET A 57 11.85 -16.47 2.25
N GLN A 58 11.41 -15.74 3.28
CA GLN A 58 10.19 -14.92 3.21
C GLN A 58 10.31 -13.78 2.18
N ILE A 59 11.47 -13.12 2.11
CA ILE A 59 11.74 -12.08 1.11
C ILE A 59 11.64 -12.67 -0.30
N GLN A 60 12.31 -13.80 -0.57
CA GLN A 60 12.24 -14.45 -1.90
C GLN A 60 10.81 -14.84 -2.30
N CYS A 61 10.02 -15.35 -1.35
CA CYS A 61 8.60 -15.66 -1.60
C CYS A 61 7.81 -14.40 -1.97
N THR A 62 8.04 -13.32 -1.23
CA THR A 62 7.37 -12.02 -1.44
C THR A 62 7.74 -11.41 -2.79
N GLU A 63 9.01 -11.44 -3.18
CA GLU A 63 9.49 -10.98 -4.50
C GLU A 63 8.84 -11.77 -5.65
N SER A 64 8.70 -13.10 -5.48
CA SER A 64 8.01 -13.95 -6.45
C SER A 64 6.54 -13.57 -6.58
N GLN A 65 5.85 -13.32 -5.46
CA GLN A 65 4.46 -12.87 -5.45
C GLN A 65 4.30 -11.49 -6.11
N MET A 66 5.19 -10.54 -5.81
CA MET A 66 5.21 -9.23 -6.46
C MET A 66 5.37 -9.34 -7.98
N SER A 67 6.31 -10.16 -8.44
CA SER A 67 6.53 -10.39 -9.88
C SER A 67 5.29 -10.98 -10.56
N ARG A 68 4.61 -11.93 -9.90
CA ARG A 68 3.34 -12.49 -10.39
C ARG A 68 2.24 -11.44 -10.47
N LEU A 69 2.13 -10.58 -9.46
CA LEU A 69 1.14 -9.49 -9.43
C LEU A 69 1.42 -8.43 -10.51
N GLN A 70 2.68 -8.02 -10.68
CA GLN A 70 3.08 -7.09 -11.74
C GLN A 70 2.75 -7.66 -13.12
N ASN A 71 3.05 -8.93 -13.38
CA ASN A 71 2.68 -9.59 -14.63
C ASN A 71 1.16 -9.67 -14.82
N ARG A 72 0.40 -9.97 -13.77
CA ARG A 72 -1.07 -9.93 -13.84
C ARG A 72 -1.59 -8.53 -14.17
N ILE A 73 -1.06 -7.50 -13.51
CA ILE A 73 -1.43 -6.10 -13.78
C ILE A 73 -1.11 -5.76 -15.23
N PHE A 74 0.11 -6.03 -15.70
CA PHE A 74 0.53 -5.78 -17.08
C PHE A 74 -0.36 -6.50 -18.10
N ASN A 75 -0.68 -7.77 -17.85
CA ASN A 75 -1.57 -8.53 -18.72
C ASN A 75 -2.99 -7.95 -18.71
N HIS A 76 -3.53 -7.58 -17.55
CA HIS A 76 -4.85 -6.94 -17.46
C HIS A 76 -4.87 -5.57 -18.13
N THR A 77 -3.84 -4.74 -17.98
CA THR A 77 -3.77 -3.42 -18.64
C THR A 77 -3.56 -3.54 -20.14
N SER A 78 -2.78 -4.52 -20.62
CA SER A 78 -2.60 -4.80 -22.04
C SER A 78 -3.88 -5.34 -22.70
N ILE A 79 -4.59 -6.26 -22.03
CA ILE A 79 -5.90 -6.77 -22.47
C ILE A 79 -6.95 -5.65 -22.46
N ASN A 80 -6.95 -4.81 -21.43
CA ASN A 80 -7.87 -3.67 -21.37
C ASN A 80 -7.52 -2.59 -22.40
N ALA A 81 -6.25 -2.37 -22.75
CA ALA A 81 -5.85 -1.44 -23.82
C ALA A 81 -6.31 -1.95 -25.20
N GLY A 82 -6.24 -3.26 -25.46
CA GLY A 82 -6.79 -3.88 -26.68
C GLY A 82 -8.33 -3.90 -26.72
N ALA A 83 -8.99 -3.86 -25.56
CA ALA A 83 -10.46 -3.74 -25.46
C ALA A 83 -10.94 -2.27 -25.52
N LEU A 84 -10.15 -1.31 -25.05
CA LEU A 84 -10.52 0.11 -24.95
C LEU A 84 -10.78 0.76 -26.33
N ASP A 85 -10.11 0.31 -27.39
CA ASP A 85 -10.28 0.88 -28.73
C ASP A 85 -11.67 0.58 -29.34
N LYS A 86 -12.37 -0.45 -28.87
CA LYS A 86 -13.71 -0.80 -29.37
C LYS A 86 -14.83 -0.26 -28.49
N TYR A 87 -14.62 -0.15 -27.18
CA TYR A 87 -15.61 0.42 -26.26
C TYR A 87 -15.56 1.96 -26.23
N SER A 88 -14.38 2.58 -26.35
CA SER A 88 -14.25 4.04 -26.21
C SER A 88 -15.05 4.81 -27.27
N VAL A 89 -15.07 4.37 -28.53
CA VAL A 89 -15.79 5.10 -29.61
C VAL A 89 -17.31 4.98 -29.45
N ALA A 90 -17.81 3.83 -29.00
CA ALA A 90 -19.23 3.63 -28.75
C ALA A 90 -19.69 4.44 -27.53
N ASP A 91 -18.92 4.41 -26.45
CA ASP A 91 -19.21 5.14 -25.22
C ASP A 91 -19.13 6.66 -25.42
N ILE A 92 -18.15 7.15 -26.22
CA ILE A 92 -18.05 8.57 -26.59
C ILE A 92 -19.30 9.03 -27.36
N ARG A 93 -19.79 8.24 -28.34
CA ARG A 93 -21.01 8.59 -29.09
C ARG A 93 -22.25 8.61 -28.20
N VAL A 94 -22.35 7.68 -27.24
CA VAL A 94 -23.44 7.66 -26.26
C VAL A 94 -23.36 8.90 -25.37
N LEU A 95 -22.18 9.25 -24.86
CA LEU A 95 -21.98 10.46 -24.04
C LEU A 95 -22.34 11.75 -24.79
N GLU A 96 -21.92 11.88 -26.05
CA GLU A 96 -22.27 13.02 -26.91
C GLU A 96 -23.79 13.11 -27.14
N SER A 97 -24.46 11.97 -27.35
CA SER A 97 -25.92 11.94 -27.51
C SER A 97 -26.66 12.38 -26.25
N LEU A 98 -26.20 11.93 -25.07
CA LEU A 98 -26.78 12.31 -23.78
C LEU A 98 -26.55 13.79 -23.46
N ALA A 99 -25.36 14.33 -23.76
CA ALA A 99 -25.05 15.74 -23.60
C ALA A 99 -25.97 16.63 -24.46
N ASN A 100 -26.23 16.23 -25.71
CA ASN A 100 -27.14 16.94 -26.60
C ASN A 100 -28.59 16.91 -26.10
N ILE A 101 -29.05 15.78 -25.57
CA ILE A 101 -30.38 15.64 -24.96
C ILE A 101 -30.51 16.55 -23.74
N LEU A 102 -29.51 16.56 -22.85
CA LEU A 102 -29.50 17.39 -21.65
C LEU A 102 -29.55 18.89 -22.01
N ALA A 103 -28.72 19.34 -22.95
CA ALA A 103 -28.73 20.72 -23.42
C ALA A 103 -30.09 21.13 -24.06
N GLY A 104 -30.79 20.18 -24.68
CA GLY A 104 -32.16 20.37 -25.17
C GLY A 104 -33.16 20.54 -24.03
N GLN A 105 -33.07 19.71 -23.00
CA GLN A 105 -33.92 19.78 -21.81
C GLN A 105 -33.71 21.07 -21.02
N GLU A 106 -32.46 21.51 -20.83
CA GLU A 106 -32.15 22.77 -20.15
C GLU A 106 -32.72 23.99 -20.86
N ARG A 107 -32.68 24.02 -22.20
CA ARG A 107 -33.30 25.08 -23.00
C ARG A 107 -34.81 25.11 -22.82
N ARG A 108 -35.46 23.95 -22.84
CA ARG A 108 -36.91 23.83 -22.59
C ARG A 108 -37.28 24.28 -21.19
N LEU A 109 -36.50 23.89 -20.18
CA LEU A 109 -36.71 24.32 -18.79
C LEU A 109 -36.60 25.84 -18.65
N ARG A 110 -35.60 26.46 -19.27
CA ARG A 110 -35.45 27.92 -19.30
C ARG A 110 -36.66 28.61 -19.92
N ALA A 111 -37.12 28.15 -21.09
CA ALA A 111 -38.31 28.70 -21.74
C ALA A 111 -39.55 28.60 -20.84
N THR A 112 -39.80 27.45 -20.20
CA THR A 112 -40.94 27.30 -19.28
C THR A 112 -40.84 28.21 -18.06
N LYS A 113 -39.63 28.49 -17.57
CA LYS A 113 -39.41 29.42 -16.46
C LYS A 113 -39.70 30.86 -16.86
N GLU A 114 -39.30 31.27 -18.06
CA GLU A 114 -39.61 32.59 -18.61
C GLU A 114 -41.11 32.78 -18.82
N GLU A 115 -41.82 31.76 -19.33
CA GLU A 115 -43.27 31.76 -19.45
C GLU A 115 -43.96 31.91 -18.10
N LEU A 116 -43.50 31.16 -17.09
CA LEU A 116 -44.01 31.26 -15.72
C LEU A 116 -43.81 32.67 -15.14
N ASN A 117 -42.61 33.23 -15.24
CA ASN A 117 -42.33 34.60 -14.79
C ASN A 117 -43.20 35.64 -15.52
N SER A 118 -43.43 35.45 -16.82
CA SER A 118 -44.34 36.30 -17.60
C SER A 118 -45.80 36.18 -17.13
N ALA A 119 -46.24 34.98 -16.75
CA ALA A 119 -47.57 34.78 -16.18
C ALA A 119 -47.68 35.44 -14.78
N GLU A 120 -46.67 35.29 -13.92
CA GLU A 120 -46.63 35.91 -12.60
C GLU A 120 -46.67 37.44 -12.67
N THR A 121 -45.85 38.04 -13.53
CA THR A 121 -45.85 39.50 -13.75
C THR A 121 -47.19 40.01 -14.28
N ARG A 122 -47.84 39.28 -15.20
CA ARG A 122 -49.20 39.59 -15.66
C ARG A 122 -50.21 39.52 -14.52
N LEU A 123 -50.17 38.48 -13.69
CA LEU A 123 -51.04 38.35 -12.52
C LEU A 123 -50.81 39.50 -11.52
N SER A 124 -49.56 39.84 -11.20
CA SER A 124 -49.23 40.97 -10.33
C SER A 124 -49.77 42.29 -10.89
N SER A 125 -49.68 42.51 -12.21
CA SER A 125 -50.25 43.69 -12.86
C SER A 125 -51.78 43.72 -12.80
N ILE A 126 -52.45 42.58 -12.95
CA ILE A 126 -53.91 42.47 -12.82
C ILE A 126 -54.33 42.76 -11.37
N VAL A 127 -53.61 42.20 -10.39
CA VAL A 127 -53.90 42.43 -8.97
C VAL A 127 -53.67 43.89 -8.60
N SER A 128 -52.60 44.53 -9.09
CA SER A 128 -52.33 45.94 -8.81
C SER A 128 -53.37 46.87 -9.45
N THR A 129 -53.75 46.63 -10.70
CA THR A 129 -54.83 47.39 -11.38
C THR A 129 -56.18 47.20 -10.70
N TRP A 130 -56.51 45.99 -10.26
CA TRP A 130 -57.73 45.75 -9.47
C TRP A 130 -57.68 46.50 -8.13
N ALA A 131 -56.56 46.46 -7.42
CA ALA A 131 -56.38 47.15 -6.15
C ALA A 131 -56.46 48.68 -6.28
N THR A 132 -55.95 49.26 -7.37
CA THR A 132 -56.06 50.70 -7.63
C THR A 132 -57.41 51.13 -8.18
N SER A 133 -58.19 50.24 -8.81
CA SER A 133 -59.55 50.53 -9.28
C SER A 133 -60.64 50.51 -8.18
N ARG A 134 -60.29 50.06 -6.97
CA ARG A 134 -61.22 49.89 -5.84
C ARG A 134 -61.10 50.99 -4.77
N PHE A 135 -60.29 52.01 -5.04
CA PHE A 135 -60.21 53.29 -4.33
C PHE A 135 -60.48 54.43 -5.31
#